data_AF-A0A9D6K9K7-F1
#
_entry.id   AF-A0A9D6K9K7-F1
#
_cell.length_a   1.000
_cell.length_b   1.000
_cell.length_c   1.000
_cell.angle_alpha   90.00
_cell.angle_beta   90.00
_cell.angle_gamma   90.00
#
_symmetry.space_group_name_H-M   'P 1'
#
loop_
_entity.id
_entity.type
_entity.pdbx_description
1 polymer ?
#
loop_
_entity_poly.entity_id
_entity_poly.type
_entity_poly.pdbx_seq_one_letter_code
_entity_poly.pdbx_strand_id
1 'polypeptide(L)' 'MGEVGAIVAPGQKGSFGVLANHAPLIANLTAGVFTLTTPELTKKSYQIGEGFLDVLKNKVTLLTTSIFSFSTT' A
#
# COMPACT_ATOMS: atom_id res chain seq x y z
N MET A 1 7.17 -0.05 10.84
CA MET A 1 6.33 1.16 10.70
C MET A 1 7.21 2.25 10.10
N GLY A 2 6.66 3.14 9.30
CA GLY A 2 7.41 4.23 8.65
C GLY A 2 6.49 5.27 8.06
N GLU A 3 7.02 6.44 7.75
CA GLU A 3 6.27 7.51 7.12
C GLU A 3 6.11 7.27 5.62
N VAL A 4 4.92 7.58 5.11
CA VAL A 4 4.56 7.44 3.69
C VAL A 4 3.81 8.68 3.25
N GLY A 5 4.18 9.23 2.09
CA GLY A 5 3.46 10.34 1.47
C GLY A 5 2.31 9.86 0.59
N ALA A 6 2.47 8.69 -0.04
CA ALA A 6 1.48 8.07 -0.90
C ALA A 6 1.65 6.56 -0.96
N ILE A 7 0.55 5.84 -1.18
CA ILE A 7 0.57 4.42 -1.56
C ILE A 7 -0.30 4.20 -2.80
N VAL A 8 0.00 3.13 -3.53
CA VAL A 8 -0.81 2.58 -4.62
C VAL A 8 -0.98 1.09 -4.35
N ALA A 9 -2.23 0.63 -4.28
CA ALA A 9 -2.59 -0.73 -3.90
C ALA A 9 -3.49 -1.40 -4.95
N PRO A 10 -3.37 -2.73 -5.13
CA PRO A 10 -4.23 -3.50 -6.02
C PRO A 10 -5.57 -3.83 -5.34
N GLY A 11 -6.60 -3.02 -5.55
CA GLY A 11 -7.95 -3.28 -5.03
C GLY A 11 -8.74 -4.26 -5.88
N GLN A 12 -9.79 -4.87 -5.30
CA GLN A 12 -10.65 -5.83 -6.02
C GLN A 12 -11.33 -5.26 -7.28
N LYS A 13 -11.58 -3.95 -7.34
CA LYS A 13 -12.18 -3.28 -8.50
C LYS A 13 -11.16 -2.54 -9.38
N GLY A 14 -9.87 -2.81 -9.16
CA GLY A 14 -8.76 -2.12 -9.80
C GLY A 14 -7.84 -1.42 -8.81
N SER A 15 -6.73 -0.91 -9.34
CA SER A 15 -5.72 -0.21 -8.54
C SER A 15 -6.22 1.15 -8.07
N PHE A 16 -5.87 1.52 -6.85
CA PHE A 16 -6.19 2.83 -6.27
C PHE A 16 -5.00 3.41 -5.52
N GLY A 17 -5.00 4.73 -5.36
CA GLY A 17 -4.00 5.46 -4.61
C GLY A 17 -4.57 6.08 -3.34
N VAL A 18 -3.76 6.16 -2.29
CA VAL A 18 -4.10 6.87 -1.05
C VAL A 18 -2.95 7.85 -0.76
N LEU A 19 -3.29 9.14 -0.64
CA LEU A 19 -2.37 10.21 -0.26
C LEU A 19 -2.44 10.47 1.25
N ALA A 20 -1.48 11.22 1.77
CA ALA A 20 -1.55 11.75 3.12
C ALA A 20 -2.89 12.50 3.36
N ASN A 21 -3.47 12.32 4.54
CA ASN A 21 -4.75 12.89 4.97
C ASN A 21 -5.98 12.46 4.15
N HIS A 22 -5.92 11.32 3.46
CA HIS A 22 -7.10 10.75 2.82
C HIS A 22 -8.21 10.43 3.83
N ALA A 23 -9.46 10.44 3.36
CA ALA A 23 -10.62 10.05 4.14
C ALA A 23 -10.50 8.57 4.62
N PRO A 24 -11.15 8.21 5.75
CA PRO A 24 -11.15 6.83 6.21
C PRO A 24 -11.64 5.85 5.14
N LEU A 25 -10.96 4.72 5.00
CA LEU A 25 -11.21 3.74 3.95
C LEU A 25 -10.82 2.34 4.44
N ILE A 26 -11.69 1.35 4.24
CA ILE A 26 -11.34 -0.07 4.31
C ILE A 26 -11.54 -0.65 2.91
N ALA A 27 -10.51 -1.32 2.39
CA ALA A 27 -10.52 -1.89 1.06
C ALA A 27 -9.92 -3.30 1.02
N ASN A 28 -10.62 -4.24 0.37
CA ASN A 28 -10.06 -5.55 0.06
C ASN A 28 -9.02 -5.43 -1.06
N LEU A 29 -7.92 -6.15 -0.92
CA LEU A 29 -6.83 -6.19 -1.87
C LEU A 29 -6.75 -7.55 -2.56
N THR A 30 -6.38 -7.53 -3.83
CA THR A 30 -5.98 -8.74 -4.58
C THR A 30 -4.47 -8.89 -4.55
N ALA A 31 -3.97 -10.07 -4.90
CA ALA A 31 -2.54 -10.23 -5.12
C ALA A 31 -2.06 -9.29 -6.23
N GLY A 32 -0.87 -8.70 -6.08
CA GLY A 32 -0.34 -7.76 -7.06
C GLY A 32 0.78 -6.86 -6.53
N VAL A 33 1.07 -5.80 -7.28
CA VAL A 33 2.11 -4.83 -6.94
C VAL A 33 1.54 -3.76 -6.01
N PHE A 34 2.09 -3.66 -4.81
CA PHE A 34 1.88 -2.57 -3.89
C PHE A 34 3.09 -1.62 -3.96
N THR A 35 2.83 -0.33 -4.11
CA THR A 35 3.89 0.68 -4.14
C THR A 35 3.67 1.71 -3.06
N LEU A 36 4.72 2.06 -2.32
CA LEU A 36 4.72 3.18 -1.41
C LEU A 36 5.74 4.23 -1.86
N THR A 37 5.44 5.49 -1.59
CA THR A 37 6.32 6.63 -1.82
C THR A 37 6.59 7.29 -0.46
N THR A 38 7.86 7.41 -0.09
CA THR A 38 8.26 8.08 1.16
C THR A 38 8.11 9.61 1.02
N PRO A 39 8.12 10.36 2.13
CA PRO A 39 8.13 11.83 2.09
C PRO A 39 9.28 12.42 1.24
N GLU A 40 10.41 11.72 1.14
CA GLU A 40 11.58 12.08 0.33
C GLU A 40 11.43 11.66 -1.15
N LEU A 41 10.21 11.35 -1.60
CA LEU A 41 9.89 10.95 -2.97
C LEU A 41 10.54 9.64 -3.43
N THR A 42 11.05 8.82 -2.50
CA THR A 42 11.60 7.50 -2.83
C THR A 42 10.47 6.49 -3.00
N LYS A 43 10.42 5.81 -4.15
CA LYS A 43 9.44 4.74 -4.43
C LYS A 43 9.99 3.38 -4.03
N LYS A 44 9.17 2.58 -3.36
CA LYS A 44 9.43 1.17 -3.06
C LYS A 44 8.24 0.33 -3.50
N SER A 45 8.51 -0.74 -4.23
CA SER A 45 7.48 -1.66 -4.73
C SER A 45 7.68 -3.05 -4.16
N TYR A 46 6.56 -3.67 -3.81
CA TYR A 46 6.47 -5.00 -3.23
C TYR A 46 5.45 -5.81 -4.02
N GLN A 47 5.70 -7.09 -4.21
CA GLN A 47 4.60 -8.01 -4.50
C GLN A 47 3.95 -8.41 -3.19
N ILE A 48 2.63 -8.32 -3.15
CA ILE A 48 1.82 -8.70 -2.00
C ILE A 48 0.81 -9.78 -2.41
N GLY A 49 0.45 -10.63 -1.45
CA GLY A 49 -0.69 -11.53 -1.56
C GLY A 49 -2.02 -10.78 -1.33
N GLU A 50 -3.11 -11.54 -1.32
CA GLU A 50 -4.43 -11.03 -0.96
C GLU A 50 -4.47 -10.53 0.49
N GLY A 51 -5.44 -9.66 0.79
CA GLY A 51 -5.59 -9.08 2.11
C GLY A 51 -6.53 -7.88 2.14
N PHE A 52 -6.31 -6.96 3.05
CA PHE A 52 -7.05 -5.71 3.12
C PHE A 52 -6.20 -4.55 3.64
N LEU A 53 -6.64 -3.34 3.33
CA LEU A 53 -6.01 -2.08 3.69
C LEU A 53 -6.99 -1.23 4.48
N ASP A 54 -6.54 -0.76 5.64
CA ASP A 54 -7.29 0.13 6.53
C ASP A 54 -6.60 1.50 6.59
N VAL A 55 -7.35 2.55 6.30
CA VAL A 55 -6.92 3.95 6.39
C VAL A 55 -7.75 4.61 7.49
N LEU A 56 -7.10 5.00 8.58
CA LEU A 56 -7.78 5.63 9.70
C LEU A 56 -6.83 6.57 10.43
N LYS A 57 -7.30 7.78 10.76
CA LYS A 57 -6.52 8.80 11.51
C LYS A 57 -5.14 9.06 10.91
N ASN A 58 -5.08 9.23 9.58
CA ASN A 58 -3.85 9.43 8.80
C ASN A 58 -2.80 8.31 8.95
N LYS A 59 -3.25 7.10 9.25
CA LYS A 59 -2.44 5.89 9.29
C LYS A 59 -3.01 4.87 8.32
N VAL A 60 -2.12 4.25 7.54
CA VAL A 60 -2.46 3.12 6.67
C VAL A 60 -1.93 1.84 7.30
N THR A 61 -2.78 0.83 7.43
CA THR A 61 -2.41 -0.52 7.86
C THR A 61 -2.73 -1.50 6.75
N LEU A 62 -1.70 -2.21 6.28
CA LEU A 62 -1.82 -3.27 5.28
C LEU A 62 -1.71 -4.63 5.99
N LEU A 63 -2.74 -5.45 5.85
CA LEU A 63 -2.70 -6.85 6.25
C LEU A 63 -2.76 -7.70 4.97
N THR A 64 -1.76 -8.56 4.78
CA THR A 64 -1.64 -9.42 3.60
C THR A 64 -1.07 -10.77 4.01
N THR A 65 -1.33 -11.79 3.19
CA THR A 65 -0.86 -13.16 3.41
C THR A 65 0.63 -13.35 3.13
N SER A 66 1.20 -12.55 2.23
CA SER A 66 2.61 -12.63 1.86
C SER A 66 3.16 -11.30 1.36
N ILE A 67 4.48 -11.11 1.50
CA ILE A 67 5.20 -9.97 0.97
C ILE A 67 6.51 -10.43 0.35
N PHE A 68 6.82 -9.94 -0.85
CA PHE A 68 8.08 -10.18 -1.55
C PHE A 68 8.68 -8.84 -2.00
N SER A 69 9.94 -8.60 -1.65
CA SER A 69 10.71 -7.45 -2.08
C SER A 69 11.71 -7.83 -3.16
N PHE A 70 11.82 -7.01 -4.19
CA PHE A 70 12.84 -7.18 -5.21
C PHE A 70 14.21 -6.72 -4.67
N SER A 71 15.19 -7.62 -4.66
CA SER A 71 16.59 -7.26 -4.46
C SER A 71 17.24 -7.21 -5.84
N THR A 72 17.56 -6.02 -6.33
CA THR A 72 18.39 -5.89 -7.54
C THR A 72 19.83 -6.29 -7.18
N THR A 73 20.43 -7.18 -7.96
CA THR A 73 21.85 -7.58 -7.88
C THR A 73 22.78 -6.41 -8.20
#